data_AF-A0A0F2M7I7-F1
#
_entry.id   AF-A0A0F2M7I7-F1
#
_cell.length_a   1.000
_cell.length_b   1.000
_cell.length_c   1.000
_cell.angle_alpha   90.00
_cell.angle_beta   90.00
_cell.angle_gamma   90.00
#
_symmetry.space_group_name_H-M   'P 1'
#
loop_
_entity.id
_entity.type
_entity.pdbx_description
1 polymer ?
#
loop_
_entity_poly.entity_id
_entity_poly.type
_entity_poly.pdbx_seq_one_letter_code
_entity_poly.pdbx_strand_id
1 'polypeptide(L)'
;MNAQRVGVMALRRAAAKPSMALVAPSIARGLIVRSALQAQTLQSRAITTQKLSHDEANKVLASQRLNRPVAPHLTIYDPAQIWYGASIMQRYTGMAYAGALYAGSLAYLAAPLLGWHLESASLVAFAASLPVTAKVVLKTLAAFPFLFHSFNGVRHLVWDAAVKGFAKADIAKATNAIWVASVIGSLGLALLW
;
A
#
# COMPACT_ATOMS: atom_id res chain seq x y z
N MET A 1 -7.33 18.09 50.06
CA MET A 1 -7.12 19.41 49.41
C MET A 1 -7.63 19.28 47.97
N ASN A 2 -8.69 19.91 47.46
CA ASN A 2 -9.16 21.28 47.59
C ASN A 2 -10.67 21.37 47.20
N ALA A 3 -11.57 21.35 48.18
CA ALA A 3 -13.02 21.53 47.96
C ALA A 3 -13.44 23.01 47.84
N GLN A 4 -12.51 23.95 47.99
CA GLN A 4 -12.81 25.38 48.15
C GLN A 4 -12.95 26.17 46.84
N ARG A 5 -12.63 25.60 45.66
CA ARG A 5 -12.69 26.34 44.39
C ARG A 5 -14.04 26.25 43.65
N VAL A 6 -14.90 25.31 44.03
CA VAL A 6 -16.20 25.09 43.34
C VAL A 6 -17.26 26.11 43.79
N GLY A 7 -17.23 26.54 45.06
CA GLY A 7 -18.23 27.45 45.62
C GLY A 7 -18.20 28.88 45.04
N VAL A 8 -17.02 29.38 44.67
CA VAL A 8 -16.84 30.78 44.23
C VAL A 8 -17.42 31.02 42.81
N MET A 9 -17.46 30.01 41.94
CA MET A 9 -18.05 30.14 40.60
C MET A 9 -19.59 30.10 40.62
N ALA A 10 -20.20 29.40 41.59
CA ALA A 10 -21.65 29.34 41.73
C ALA A 10 -22.24 30.68 42.20
N LEU A 11 -21.58 31.36 43.14
CA LEU A 11 -22.00 32.66 43.66
C LEU A 11 -21.92 33.79 42.62
N ARG A 12 -20.95 33.74 41.68
CA ARG A 12 -20.86 34.72 40.58
C ARG A 12 -21.98 34.60 39.54
N ARG A 13 -22.58 33.41 39.37
CA ARG A 13 -23.71 33.21 38.45
C ARG A 13 -25.05 33.64 39.04
N ALA A 14 -25.20 33.65 40.36
CA ALA A 14 -26.43 34.08 41.03
C ALA A 14 -26.60 35.61 41.10
N ALA A 15 -25.53 36.39 40.91
CA ALA A 15 -25.55 37.85 40.99
C ALA A 15 -25.85 38.56 39.65
N ALA A 16 -26.00 37.83 38.54
CA ALA A 16 -26.33 38.41 37.25
C ALA A 16 -27.84 38.65 37.15
N LYS A 17 -28.27 39.92 37.15
CA LYS A 17 -29.66 40.30 36.85
C LYS A 17 -30.05 39.80 35.45
N PRO A 18 -31.24 39.22 35.24
CA PRO A 18 -31.66 38.79 33.92
C PRO A 18 -32.03 40.04 33.11
N SER A 19 -31.27 40.33 32.05
CA SER A 19 -31.77 41.21 30.99
C SER A 19 -32.86 40.44 30.24
N MET A 20 -34.07 40.99 30.24
CA MET A 20 -35.13 40.55 29.34
C MET A 20 -34.68 40.79 27.89
N ALA A 21 -34.16 39.75 27.26
CA ALA A 21 -33.88 39.73 25.83
C ALA A 21 -34.55 38.50 25.23
N LEU A 22 -35.57 38.79 24.41
CA LEU A 22 -36.22 37.98 23.38
C LEU A 22 -36.02 36.45 23.45
N VAL A 23 -37.09 35.77 23.81
CA VAL A 23 -37.27 34.33 23.63
C VAL A 23 -37.32 34.01 22.14
N ALA A 24 -36.20 33.57 21.58
CA ALA A 24 -36.15 32.95 20.27
C ALA A 24 -36.56 31.47 20.36
N PRO A 25 -37.39 30.94 19.42
CA PRO A 25 -37.92 29.57 19.46
C PRO A 25 -36.86 28.46 19.26
N SER A 26 -35.59 28.82 19.04
CA SER A 26 -34.47 27.91 18.85
C SER A 26 -33.88 27.34 20.14
N ILE A 27 -34.10 27.97 21.30
CA ILE A 27 -33.52 27.53 22.59
C ILE A 27 -34.33 26.38 23.22
N ALA A 28 -35.66 26.38 23.03
CA ALA A 28 -36.54 25.32 23.54
C ALA A 28 -36.22 23.93 22.93
N ARG A 29 -35.81 23.88 21.65
CA ARG A 29 -35.33 22.65 21.00
C ARG A 29 -33.98 22.17 21.56
N GLY A 30 -33.10 23.09 21.97
CA GLY A 30 -31.79 22.75 22.54
C GLY A 30 -31.85 22.13 23.94
N LEU A 31 -32.88 22.43 24.73
CA LEU A 31 -33.07 21.89 26.08
C LEU A 31 -33.64 20.47 26.07
N ILE A 32 -34.57 20.15 25.15
CA ILE A 32 -35.15 18.79 25.01
C ILE A 32 -34.11 17.78 24.49
N VAL A 33 -33.22 18.21 23.59
CA VAL A 33 -32.13 17.37 23.07
C VAL A 33 -31.09 17.07 24.16
N ARG A 34 -30.83 18.01 25.08
CA ARG A 34 -29.88 17.81 26.18
C ARG A 34 -30.36 16.82 27.24
N SER A 35 -31.65 16.81 27.60
CA SER A 35 -32.20 15.83 28.55
C SER A 35 -32.25 14.40 27.97
N ALA A 36 -32.51 14.26 26.66
CA ALA A 36 -32.49 12.97 25.98
C ALA A 36 -31.06 12.38 25.88
N LEU A 37 -30.05 13.22 25.67
CA LEU A 37 -28.64 12.81 25.65
C LEU A 37 -28.10 12.40 27.03
N GLN A 38 -28.63 12.97 28.12
CA GLN A 38 -28.17 12.67 29.49
C GLN A 38 -28.71 11.33 30.02
N ALA A 39 -29.85 10.86 29.51
CA ALA A 39 -30.42 9.56 29.88
C ALA A 39 -29.74 8.36 29.21
N GLN A 40 -28.94 8.58 28.15
CA GLN A 40 -28.29 7.51 27.39
C GLN A 40 -26.94 7.06 27.96
N THR A 41 -26.37 7.75 28.96
CA THR A 41 -24.98 7.53 29.40
C THR A 41 -24.79 6.62 30.61
N LEU A 42 -25.84 5.96 31.12
CA LEU A 42 -25.73 5.07 32.28
C LEU A 42 -26.18 3.64 31.97
N GLN A 43 -25.67 3.04 30.90
CA GLN A 43 -25.70 1.58 30.76
C GLN A 43 -24.60 0.98 31.64
N SER A 44 -24.91 0.66 32.90
CA SER A 44 -24.02 -0.18 33.71
C SER A 44 -24.08 -1.61 33.17
N ARG A 45 -23.10 -2.02 32.36
CA ARG A 45 -22.94 -3.43 32.01
C ARG A 45 -22.48 -4.18 33.24
N ALA A 46 -23.28 -5.12 33.73
CA ALA A 46 -22.83 -6.09 34.71
C ALA A 46 -21.72 -6.94 34.07
N ILE A 47 -20.49 -6.79 34.57
CA ILE A 47 -19.35 -7.61 34.14
C ILE A 47 -19.41 -8.89 34.96
N THR A 48 -19.72 -10.02 34.30
CA THR A 48 -19.63 -11.34 34.91
C THR A 48 -18.33 -12.01 34.48
N THR A 49 -17.61 -12.62 35.41
CA THR A 49 -16.38 -13.36 35.14
C THR A 49 -16.63 -14.85 35.28
N GLN A 50 -16.21 -15.63 34.29
CA GLN A 50 -16.21 -17.09 34.35
C GLN A 50 -14.78 -17.61 34.52
N LYS A 51 -14.58 -18.62 35.37
CA LYS A 51 -13.32 -19.38 35.38
C LYS A 51 -13.28 -20.27 34.15
N LEU A 52 -12.19 -20.21 33.41
CA LEU A 52 -11.93 -21.07 32.26
C LEU A 52 -10.66 -21.86 32.50
N SER A 53 -10.63 -23.11 32.02
CA SER A 53 -9.37 -23.83 31.81
C SER A 53 -8.56 -23.17 30.69
N HIS A 54 -7.28 -23.51 30.60
CA HIS A 54 -6.39 -22.93 29.60
C HIS A 54 -6.84 -23.27 28.16
N ASP A 55 -7.34 -24.49 27.94
CA ASP A 55 -7.82 -24.95 26.64
C ASP A 55 -9.10 -24.23 26.20
N GLU A 56 -10.02 -23.99 27.13
CA GLU A 56 -11.26 -23.25 26.84
C GLU A 56 -10.95 -21.78 26.51
N ALA A 57 -10.04 -21.16 27.27
CA ALA A 57 -9.58 -19.80 26.97
C ALA A 57 -8.95 -19.72 25.57
N ASN A 58 -8.13 -20.70 25.20
CA ASN A 58 -7.52 -20.77 23.87
C ASN A 58 -8.55 -20.92 22.75
N LYS A 59 -9.57 -21.76 22.94
CA LYS A 59 -10.70 -21.92 22.00
C LYS A 59 -11.46 -20.60 21.80
N VAL A 60 -11.75 -19.89 22.88
CA VAL A 60 -12.42 -18.58 22.81
C VAL A 60 -11.55 -17.57 22.05
N LEU A 61 -10.26 -17.47 22.37
CA LEU A 61 -9.36 -16.55 21.67
C LEU A 61 -9.22 -16.90 20.19
N ALA A 62 -9.17 -18.19 19.83
CA ALA A 62 -9.15 -18.63 18.44
C ALA A 62 -10.44 -18.21 17.71
N SER A 63 -11.61 -18.44 18.32
CA SER A 63 -12.91 -18.03 17.74
C SER A 63 -13.00 -16.51 17.55
N GLN A 64 -12.46 -15.73 18.47
CA GLN A 64 -12.40 -14.28 18.36
C GLN A 64 -11.45 -13.83 17.25
N ARG A 65 -10.29 -14.47 17.07
CA ARG A 65 -9.31 -14.12 16.02
C ARG A 65 -9.89 -14.27 14.62
N LEU A 66 -10.77 -15.25 14.39
CA LEU A 66 -11.45 -15.44 13.10
C LEU A 66 -12.39 -14.27 12.75
N ASN A 67 -12.95 -13.61 13.76
CA ASN A 67 -13.88 -12.49 13.60
C ASN A 67 -13.19 -11.11 13.61
N ARG A 68 -11.87 -11.05 13.81
CA ARG A 68 -11.14 -9.78 13.80
C ARG A 68 -10.93 -9.35 12.34
N PRO A 69 -11.44 -8.18 11.92
CA PRO A 69 -11.17 -7.70 10.58
C PRO A 69 -9.68 -7.38 10.42
N VAL A 70 -9.17 -7.59 9.21
CA VAL A 70 -7.85 -7.09 8.82
C VAL A 70 -7.99 -5.59 8.56
N ALA A 71 -7.14 -4.78 9.20
CA ALA A 71 -7.12 -3.34 8.96
C ALA A 71 -6.80 -3.08 7.46
N PRO A 72 -7.47 -2.09 6.83
CA PRO A 72 -7.15 -1.74 5.45
C PRO A 72 -5.69 -1.28 5.36
N HIS A 73 -4.99 -1.69 4.30
CA HIS A 73 -3.57 -1.41 4.11
C HIS A 73 -3.36 -0.66 2.79
N LEU A 74 -3.09 -1.37 1.70
CA LEU A 74 -2.75 -0.78 0.39
C LEU A 74 -3.87 0.11 -0.18
N THR A 75 -5.11 -0.12 0.24
CA THR A 75 -6.30 0.63 -0.23
C THR A 75 -6.44 2.02 0.39
N ILE A 76 -5.78 2.30 1.51
CA ILE A 76 -5.92 3.58 2.24
C ILE A 76 -4.59 4.35 2.37
N TYR A 77 -3.50 3.74 1.93
CA TYR A 77 -2.16 4.26 2.11
C TYR A 77 -1.86 5.34 1.06
N ASP A 78 -1.27 6.47 1.47
CA ASP A 78 -0.84 7.53 0.55
C ASP A 78 0.34 7.07 -0.32
N PRO A 79 0.16 6.93 -1.66
CA PRO A 79 1.23 6.49 -2.55
C PRO A 79 2.47 7.39 -2.51
N ALA A 80 2.31 8.69 -2.21
CA ALA A 80 3.41 9.65 -2.15
C ALA A 80 4.32 9.47 -0.92
N GLN A 81 3.86 8.76 0.11
CA GLN A 81 4.63 8.55 1.34
C GLN A 81 5.42 7.24 1.37
N ILE A 82 5.00 6.23 0.60
CA ILE A 82 5.51 4.85 0.75
C ILE A 82 6.53 4.48 -0.32
N TRP A 83 6.52 5.15 -1.48
CA TRP A 83 7.53 4.99 -2.54
C TRP A 83 7.71 3.54 -3.02
N TYR A 84 6.67 2.70 -2.93
CA TYR A 84 6.79 1.27 -3.22
C TYR A 84 6.88 0.93 -4.72
N GLY A 85 6.60 1.89 -5.62
CA GLY A 85 6.49 1.63 -7.06
C GLY A 85 7.74 0.95 -7.65
N ALA A 86 8.92 1.49 -7.35
CA ALA A 86 10.18 0.90 -7.81
C ALA A 86 10.46 -0.48 -7.18
N SER A 87 10.01 -0.70 -5.94
CA SER A 87 10.12 -2.02 -5.27
C SER A 87 9.22 -3.06 -5.93
N ILE A 88 7.98 -2.71 -6.28
CA ILE A 88 7.07 -3.60 -7.01
C ILE A 88 7.65 -3.93 -8.38
N MET A 89 8.15 -2.92 -9.10
CA MET A 89 8.75 -3.13 -10.41
C MET A 89 10.00 -4.01 -10.36
N GLN A 90 10.83 -3.94 -9.31
CA GLN A 90 11.94 -4.88 -9.15
C GLN A 90 11.46 -6.34 -9.14
N ARG A 91 10.35 -6.60 -8.44
CA ARG A 91 9.76 -7.94 -8.36
C ARG A 91 9.18 -8.36 -9.70
N TYR A 92 8.36 -7.53 -10.32
CA TYR A 92 7.72 -7.89 -11.59
C TYR A 92 8.73 -8.05 -12.74
N THR A 93 9.73 -7.19 -12.84
CA THR A 93 10.78 -7.33 -13.85
C THR A 93 11.60 -8.60 -13.62
N GLY A 94 11.95 -8.93 -12.37
CA GLY A 94 12.64 -10.18 -12.04
C GLY A 94 11.80 -11.43 -12.33
N MET A 95 10.51 -11.40 -11.97
CA MET A 95 9.56 -12.46 -12.30
C MET A 95 9.37 -12.63 -13.80
N ALA A 96 9.34 -11.54 -14.58
CA ALA A 96 9.24 -11.61 -16.03
C ALA A 96 10.45 -12.32 -16.65
N TYR A 97 11.67 -12.03 -16.18
CA TYR A 97 12.87 -12.74 -16.65
C TYR A 97 12.93 -14.19 -16.24
N ALA A 98 12.69 -14.48 -14.97
CA ALA A 98 12.65 -15.86 -14.49
C ALA A 98 11.57 -16.65 -15.23
N GLY A 99 10.38 -16.06 -15.39
CA GLY A 99 9.28 -16.65 -16.14
C GLY A 99 9.64 -16.92 -17.59
N ALA A 100 10.23 -15.94 -18.28
CA ALA A 100 10.66 -16.10 -19.68
C ALA A 100 11.74 -17.19 -19.82
N LEU A 101 12.71 -17.24 -18.91
CA LEU A 101 13.74 -18.27 -18.89
C LEU A 101 13.13 -19.66 -18.69
N TYR A 102 12.36 -19.86 -17.62
CA TYR A 102 11.78 -21.17 -17.33
C TYR A 102 10.77 -21.61 -18.39
N ALA A 103 9.88 -20.72 -18.83
CA ALA A 103 8.92 -21.04 -19.88
C ALA A 103 9.62 -21.35 -21.20
N GLY A 104 10.65 -20.57 -21.57
CA GLY A 104 11.45 -20.80 -22.77
C GLY A 104 12.20 -22.13 -22.72
N SER A 105 12.85 -22.46 -21.59
CA SER A 105 13.56 -23.73 -21.42
C SER A 105 12.62 -24.93 -21.47
N LEU A 106 11.45 -24.84 -20.83
CA LEU A 106 10.44 -25.91 -20.87
C LEU A 106 9.83 -26.06 -22.27
N ALA A 107 9.53 -24.95 -22.94
CA ALA A 107 9.03 -24.98 -24.32
C ALA A 107 10.06 -25.60 -25.27
N TYR A 108 11.34 -25.25 -25.11
CA TYR A 108 12.43 -25.83 -25.89
C TYR A 108 12.56 -27.34 -25.67
N LEU A 109 12.45 -27.79 -24.41
CA LEU A 109 12.47 -29.22 -24.07
C LEU A 109 11.27 -29.97 -24.66
N ALA A 110 10.08 -29.36 -24.62
CA ALA A 110 8.85 -29.96 -25.15
C ALA A 110 8.75 -29.90 -26.68
N ALA A 111 9.53 -29.05 -27.34
CA ALA A 111 9.41 -28.76 -28.76
C ALA A 111 9.40 -30.01 -29.67
N PRO A 112 10.29 -31.01 -29.48
CA PRO A 112 10.30 -32.21 -30.31
C PRO A 112 9.04 -33.08 -30.14
N LEU A 113 8.42 -33.05 -28.96
CA LEU A 113 7.23 -33.84 -28.65
C LEU A 113 5.95 -33.21 -29.24
N LEU A 114 5.95 -31.88 -29.39
CA LEU A 114 4.81 -31.11 -29.86
C LEU A 114 4.93 -30.67 -31.33
N GLY A 115 6.06 -30.99 -31.98
CA GLY A 115 6.35 -30.55 -33.34
C GLY A 115 6.59 -29.04 -33.45
N TRP A 116 7.05 -28.38 -32.38
CA TRP A 116 7.37 -26.95 -32.41
C TRP A 116 8.77 -26.71 -32.97
N HIS A 117 8.90 -25.64 -33.75
CA HIS A 117 10.16 -25.21 -34.35
C HIS A 117 10.77 -24.05 -33.55
N LEU A 118 11.53 -24.37 -32.50
CA LEU A 118 12.21 -23.40 -31.62
C LEU A 118 13.73 -23.33 -31.83
N GLU A 119 14.24 -23.94 -32.89
CA GLU A 119 15.63 -23.82 -33.32
C GLU A 119 15.96 -22.39 -33.79
N SER A 120 17.24 -22.02 -33.67
CA SER A 120 17.71 -20.66 -33.96
C SER A 120 17.32 -20.17 -35.36
N ALA A 121 17.33 -21.05 -36.37
CA ALA A 121 16.96 -20.68 -37.73
C ALA A 121 15.49 -20.23 -37.84
N SER A 122 14.57 -20.98 -37.23
CA SER A 122 13.13 -20.67 -37.22
C SER A 122 12.83 -19.41 -36.42
N LEU A 123 13.50 -19.20 -35.29
CA LEU A 123 13.36 -17.98 -34.49
C LEU A 123 13.87 -16.73 -35.24
N VAL A 124 15.01 -16.84 -35.94
CA VAL A 124 15.56 -15.74 -36.75
C VAL A 124 14.64 -15.43 -37.93
N ALA A 125 14.12 -16.44 -38.63
CA ALA A 125 13.18 -16.25 -39.73
C ALA A 125 11.88 -15.58 -39.25
N PHE A 126 11.34 -16.04 -38.11
CA PHE A 126 10.18 -15.40 -37.47
C PHE A 126 10.47 -13.94 -37.14
N ALA A 127 11.58 -13.66 -36.44
CA ALA A 127 11.96 -12.30 -36.10
C ALA A 127 12.13 -11.43 -37.36
N ALA A 128 12.75 -11.94 -38.42
CA ALA A 128 12.94 -11.23 -39.68
C ALA A 128 11.61 -10.89 -40.36
N SER A 129 10.64 -11.79 -40.31
CA SER A 129 9.31 -11.63 -40.91
C SER A 129 8.42 -10.56 -40.26
N LEU A 130 8.75 -10.15 -39.03
CA LEU A 130 7.94 -9.18 -38.29
C LEU A 130 8.03 -7.77 -38.92
N PRO A 131 6.91 -7.00 -38.92
CA PRO A 131 6.95 -5.59 -39.29
C PRO A 131 7.82 -4.80 -38.32
N VAL A 132 8.40 -3.69 -38.78
CA VAL A 132 9.30 -2.84 -37.98
C VAL A 132 8.68 -2.47 -36.64
N THR A 133 7.40 -2.10 -36.62
CA THR A 133 6.68 -1.75 -35.39
C THR A 133 6.66 -2.90 -34.38
N ALA A 134 6.39 -4.13 -34.82
CA ALA A 134 6.39 -5.29 -33.92
C ALA A 134 7.79 -5.57 -33.36
N LYS A 135 8.84 -5.45 -34.18
CA LYS A 135 10.24 -5.60 -33.74
C LYS A 135 10.59 -4.55 -32.67
N VAL A 136 10.25 -3.28 -32.89
CA VAL A 136 10.49 -2.20 -31.92
C VAL A 136 9.75 -2.46 -30.61
N VAL A 137 8.47 -2.85 -30.66
CA VAL A 137 7.67 -3.15 -29.46
C VAL A 137 8.27 -4.32 -28.69
N LEU A 138 8.56 -5.44 -29.35
CA LEU A 138 9.13 -6.62 -28.69
C LEU A 138 10.51 -6.34 -28.09
N LYS A 139 11.38 -5.62 -28.82
CA LYS A 139 12.69 -5.21 -28.30
C LYS A 139 12.53 -4.28 -27.10
N THR A 140 11.57 -3.36 -27.11
CA THR A 140 11.31 -2.47 -25.96
C THR A 140 10.78 -3.26 -24.75
N LEU A 141 9.84 -4.17 -24.97
CA LEU A 141 9.26 -5.03 -23.92
C LEU A 141 10.30 -5.98 -23.30
N ALA A 142 11.31 -6.40 -24.07
CA ALA A 142 12.46 -7.11 -23.53
C ALA A 142 13.44 -6.13 -22.83
N ALA A 143 13.86 -5.06 -23.48
CA ALA A 143 14.90 -4.18 -22.96
C ALA A 143 14.50 -3.42 -21.68
N PHE A 144 13.25 -2.95 -21.59
CA PHE A 144 12.79 -2.17 -20.43
C PHE A 144 12.92 -2.91 -19.10
N PRO A 145 12.33 -4.12 -18.92
CA PRO A 145 12.47 -4.84 -17.66
C PRO A 145 13.93 -5.17 -17.37
N PHE A 146 14.79 -5.40 -18.38
CA PHE A 146 16.22 -5.70 -18.15
C PHE A 146 16.87 -4.51 -17.47
N LEU A 147 16.81 -3.36 -18.13
CA LEU A 147 17.47 -2.14 -17.68
C LEU A 147 16.91 -1.67 -16.35
N PHE A 148 15.58 -1.73 -16.17
CA PHE A 148 14.97 -1.40 -14.89
C PHE A 148 15.47 -2.31 -13.77
N HIS A 149 15.42 -3.63 -13.96
CA HIS A 149 15.87 -4.59 -12.95
C HIS A 149 17.35 -4.43 -12.61
N SER A 150 18.20 -4.19 -13.61
CA SER A 150 19.64 -3.99 -13.43
C SER A 150 19.94 -2.69 -12.69
N PHE A 151 19.42 -1.54 -13.13
CA PHE A 151 19.69 -0.25 -12.49
C PHE A 151 19.13 -0.19 -11.07
N ASN A 152 17.90 -0.66 -10.90
CA ASN A 152 17.27 -0.69 -9.59
C ASN A 152 17.92 -1.75 -8.68
N GLY A 153 18.39 -2.86 -9.24
CA GLY A 153 19.21 -3.86 -8.54
C GLY A 153 20.51 -3.29 -8.01
N VAL A 154 21.23 -2.50 -8.80
CA VAL A 154 22.44 -1.78 -8.34
C VAL A 154 22.10 -0.85 -7.17
N ARG A 155 20.97 -0.13 -7.22
CA ARG A 155 20.52 0.69 -6.07
C ARG A 155 20.29 -0.16 -4.83
N HIS A 156 19.66 -1.32 -4.97
CA HIS A 156 19.47 -2.26 -3.85
C HIS A 156 20.82 -2.70 -3.26
N LEU A 157 21.79 -3.08 -4.07
CA LEU A 157 23.14 -3.43 -3.60
C LEU A 157 23.83 -2.28 -2.86
N VAL A 158 23.65 -1.04 -3.31
CA VAL A 158 24.18 0.15 -2.62
C VAL A 158 23.53 0.34 -1.25
N TRP A 159 22.22 0.10 -1.13
CA TRP A 159 21.51 0.13 0.14
C TRP A 159 21.93 -1.02 1.06
N ASP A 160 22.09 -2.23 0.52
CA ASP A 160 22.50 -3.41 1.29
C ASP A 160 23.92 -3.26 1.85
N ALA A 161 24.81 -2.62 1.09
CA ALA A 161 26.16 -2.27 1.54
C ALA A 161 26.21 -1.07 2.51
N ALA A 162 25.05 -0.52 2.90
CA ALA A 162 24.90 0.63 3.78
C ALA A 162 25.71 1.88 3.38
N VAL A 163 26.00 2.03 2.07
CA VAL A 163 26.91 3.08 1.58
C VAL A 163 26.24 4.46 1.63
N LYS A 164 25.03 4.59 1.07
CA LYS A 164 24.29 5.85 0.96
C LYS A 164 22.84 5.65 0.52
N GLY A 165 22.07 6.75 0.49
CA GLY A 165 20.80 6.81 -0.24
C GLY A 165 19.56 6.51 0.60
N PHE A 166 19.65 6.63 1.93
CA PHE A 166 18.53 6.41 2.86
C PHE A 166 17.70 7.68 3.10
N ALA A 167 18.20 8.86 2.73
CA ALA A 167 17.43 10.09 2.83
C ALA A 167 16.31 10.09 1.79
N LYS A 168 15.13 10.61 2.16
CA LYS A 168 13.95 10.66 1.26
C LYS A 168 14.25 11.34 -0.07
N ALA A 169 15.02 12.43 -0.05
CA ALA A 169 15.43 13.14 -1.26
C ALA A 169 16.31 12.28 -2.19
N ASP A 170 17.21 11.49 -1.63
CA ASP A 170 18.07 10.58 -2.40
C ASP A 170 17.26 9.43 -3.00
N ILE A 171 16.35 8.83 -2.21
CA ILE A 171 15.44 7.80 -2.68
C ILE A 171 14.62 8.30 -3.87
N ALA A 172 14.13 9.54 -3.77
CA ALA A 172 13.36 10.18 -4.83
C ALA A 172 14.17 10.38 -6.10
N LYS A 173 15.34 10.99 -5.96
CA LYS A 173 16.25 11.28 -7.07
C LYS A 173 16.68 9.99 -7.76
N ALA A 174 17.11 8.98 -7.00
CA ALA A 174 17.52 7.70 -7.55
C ALA A 174 16.37 6.99 -8.26
N THR A 175 15.17 7.00 -7.67
CA THR A 175 13.98 6.39 -8.30
C THR A 175 13.67 7.04 -9.64
N ASN A 176 13.64 8.37 -9.72
CA ASN A 176 13.38 9.08 -10.97
C ASN A 176 14.48 8.82 -12.01
N ALA A 177 15.75 8.82 -11.59
CA ALA A 177 16.87 8.52 -12.48
C ALA A 177 16.78 7.10 -13.06
N ILE A 178 16.42 6.11 -12.25
CA ILE A 178 16.22 4.72 -12.71
C ILE A 178 15.10 4.66 -13.75
N TRP A 179 13.91 5.22 -13.47
CA TRP A 179 12.80 5.21 -14.43
C TRP A 179 13.17 5.85 -15.77
N VAL A 180 13.77 7.03 -15.73
CA VAL A 180 14.19 7.75 -16.94
C VAL A 180 15.26 6.98 -17.71
N ALA A 181 16.29 6.50 -17.02
CA ALA A 181 17.37 5.72 -17.65
C ALA A 181 16.85 4.43 -18.28
N SER A 182 15.91 3.73 -17.64
CA SER A 182 15.31 2.50 -18.17
C SER A 182 14.46 2.76 -19.40
N VAL A 183 13.66 3.84 -19.43
CA VAL A 183 12.84 4.20 -20.61
C VAL A 183 13.71 4.65 -21.78
N ILE A 184 14.65 5.57 -21.54
CA ILE A 184 15.52 6.07 -22.61
C ILE A 184 16.42 4.95 -23.13
N GLY A 185 17.02 4.16 -22.23
CA GLY A 185 17.87 3.05 -22.60
C GLY A 185 17.12 1.96 -23.37
N SER A 186 15.87 1.65 -22.99
CA SER A 186 15.11 0.61 -23.68
C SER A 186 14.72 1.03 -25.09
N LEU A 187 14.33 2.30 -25.28
CA LEU A 187 14.08 2.87 -26.61
C LEU A 187 15.36 2.91 -27.45
N GLY A 188 16.49 3.31 -26.86
CA GLY A 188 17.79 3.30 -27.52
C GLY A 188 18.18 1.90 -28.02
N LEU A 189 18.03 0.88 -27.18
CA LEU A 189 18.28 -0.52 -27.56
C LEU A 189 17.26 -1.03 -28.60
N ALA A 190 16.00 -0.61 -28.50
CA ALA A 190 14.97 -1.02 -29.45
C ALA A 190 15.23 -0.48 -30.87
N LEU A 191 15.83 0.71 -30.96
CA LEU A 191 16.14 1.39 -32.21
C LEU A 191 17.56 1.10 -32.74
N LEU A 192 18.37 0.33 -32.03
CA LEU A 192 19.66 -0.15 -32.51
C LEU A 192 19.45 -1.35 -33.45
N TRP A 193 19.76 -1.22 -34.74
CA TRP A 193 19.56 -2.26 -35.75
C TRP A 193 20.88 -2.84 -36.24
#